data_AF-A0ABD0NT84-F1
#
_entry.id   AF-A0ABD0NT84-F1
#
_cell.length_a   1.000
_cell.length_b   1.000
_cell.length_c   1.000
_cell.angle_alpha   90.00
_cell.angle_beta   90.00
_cell.angle_gamma   90.00
#
_symmetry.space_group_name_H-M   'P 1'
#
loop_
_entity.id
_entity.type
_entity.pdbx_description
1 polymer ?
#
loop_
_entity_poly.entity_id
_entity_poly.type
_entity_poly.pdbx_seq_one_letter_code
_entity_poly.pdbx_strand_id
1 'polypeptide(L)' 'MDGKMQRFIREVNTTSRSCVLWDLEEETDYIIQVQSIGLYGESQASKRVHFRTLKKTDRFPSNSSNQ' A
#
# COMPACT_ATOMS: atom_id res chain seq x y z
N MET A 1 -10.63 11.63 18.98
CA MET A 1 -11.60 11.11 17.98
C MET A 1 -10.78 10.75 16.77
N ASP A 2 -10.10 9.61 16.85
CA ASP A 2 -9.00 9.27 15.95
C ASP A 2 -9.57 8.56 14.74
N GLY A 3 -10.00 9.37 13.77
CA GLY A 3 -10.44 8.92 12.47
C GLY A 3 -9.30 8.22 11.75
N LYS A 4 -9.16 6.91 11.96
CA LYS A 4 -8.36 6.04 11.09
C LYS A 4 -8.95 6.15 9.68
N MET A 5 -8.37 7.01 8.87
CA MET A 5 -8.81 7.25 7.51
C MET A 5 -8.52 6.01 6.67
N GLN A 6 -9.54 5.20 6.42
CA GLN A 6 -9.45 4.06 5.52
C GLN A 6 -9.51 4.59 4.08
N ARG A 7 -8.38 4.51 3.36
CA ARG A 7 -8.34 4.84 1.93
C ARG A 7 -8.57 3.58 1.11
N PHE A 8 -9.53 3.66 0.18
CA PHE A 8 -9.78 2.61 -0.81
C PHE A 8 -9.13 3.02 -2.12
N ILE A 9 -8.26 2.14 -2.62
CA ILE A 9 -7.62 2.32 -3.92
C ILE A 9 -8.18 1.24 -4.82
N ARG A 10 -8.81 1.68 -5.90
CA ARG A 10 -9.45 0.79 -6.88
C ARG A 10 -8.73 0.97 -8.20
N GLU A 11 -7.97 -0.05 -8.56
CA GLU A 11 -7.34 -0.15 -9.86
C GLU A 11 -8.28 -0.92 -10.80
N VAL A 12 -8.57 -0.37 -11.98
CA VAL A 12 -9.47 -0.97 -12.98
C VAL A 12 -8.77 -1.08 -14.31
N ASN A 13 -9.02 -2.17 -15.04
CA ASN A 13 -8.49 -2.41 -16.39
C ASN A 13 -6.94 -2.54 -16.48
N THR A 14 -6.27 -2.96 -15.40
CA THR A 14 -4.83 -3.27 -15.45
C THR A 14 -4.61 -4.78 -15.43
N THR A 15 -3.64 -5.28 -16.22
CA THR A 15 -3.12 -6.65 -16.12
C THR A 15 -2.12 -6.81 -14.96
N SER A 16 -1.82 -5.73 -14.26
CA SER A 16 -0.84 -5.69 -13.18
C SER A 16 -1.44 -6.22 -11.88
N ARG A 17 -0.72 -7.11 -11.20
CA ARG A 17 -1.12 -7.72 -9.92
C ARG A 17 -0.54 -6.98 -8.72
N SER A 18 -0.13 -5.73 -8.92
CA SER A 18 0.55 -4.89 -7.92
C SER A 18 0.04 -3.45 -7.99
N CYS A 19 -0.15 -2.84 -6.83
CA CYS A 19 -0.52 -1.43 -6.70
C CYS A 19 0.55 -0.71 -5.86
N VAL A 20 0.93 0.50 -6.25
CA VAL A 20 1.89 1.32 -5.51
C VAL A 20 1.13 2.42 -4.76
N LEU A 21 1.46 2.57 -3.47
CA LEU A 21 0.91 3.59 -2.59
C LEU A 21 1.85 4.79 -2.55
N TRP A 22 1.32 5.98 -2.76
CA TRP A 22 2.05 7.25 -2.74
C TRP A 22 1.60 8.10 -1.56
N ASP A 23 2.38 9.13 -1.22
CA ASP A 23 2.05 10.14 -0.20
C ASP A 23 1.65 9.55 1.16
N LEU A 24 2.31 8.46 1.54
CA LEU A 24 2.21 7.91 2.88
C LEU A 24 3.01 8.78 3.86
N GLU A 25 2.44 9.02 5.04
CA GLU A 25 3.10 9.72 6.14
C GLU A 25 4.32 8.93 6.59
N GLU A 26 5.39 9.61 7.00
CA GLU A 26 6.61 8.98 7.50
C GLU A 26 6.41 8.42 8.91
N GLU A 27 7.21 7.41 9.27
CA GLU A 27 7.15 6.78 10.60
C GLU A 27 5.74 6.31 11.02
N THR A 28 4.90 5.98 10.04
CA THR A 28 3.49 5.71 10.28
C THR A 28 3.17 4.25 10.02
N ASP A 29 2.49 3.63 10.98
CA ASP A 29 2.05 2.25 10.93
C ASP A 29 0.78 2.12 10.07
N TYR A 30 0.92 1.50 8.91
CA TYR A 30 -0.16 1.25 7.96
C TYR A 30 -0.59 -0.22 7.98
N ILE A 31 -1.86 -0.43 7.61
CA ILE A 31 -2.45 -1.74 7.41
C ILE A 31 -3.04 -1.76 6.00
N ILE A 32 -2.64 -2.73 5.18
CA ILE A 32 -3.22 -2.94 3.86
C ILE A 32 -3.99 -4.25 3.81
N GLN A 33 -5.07 -4.22 3.05
CA GLN A 33 -5.90 -5.37 2.75
C GLN A 33 -6.38 -5.26 1.31
N VAL A 34 -6.33 -6.35 0.57
CA VAL A 34 -6.69 -6.39 -0.85
C VAL A 34 -7.96 -7.21 -1.00
N GLN A 35 -8.89 -6.72 -1.82
CA GLN A 35 -10.09 -7.45 -2.22
C GLN A 35 -10.20 -7.41 -3.74
N SER A 36 -10.62 -8.51 -4.35
CA SER A 36 -10.95 -8.51 -5.78
C SER A 36 -12.42 -8.16 -5.96
N ILE A 37 -12.73 -7.34 -6.96
CA ILE A 37 -14.10 -6.90 -7.26
C ILE A 37 -14.44 -7.42 -8.65
N GLY A 38 -15.32 -8.42 -8.71
CA GLY A 38 -15.79 -9.02 -9.96
C GLY A 38 -17.22 -8.62 -10.31
N LEU A 39 -17.72 -9.12 -11.44
CA LEU A 39 -19.10 -8.89 -11.90
C LEU A 39 -20.17 -9.38 -10.90
N TYR A 40 -19.83 -10.37 -10.07
CA TYR A 40 -20.74 -10.99 -9.11
C TYR A 40 -20.53 -10.50 -7.66
N GLY A 41 -19.71 -9.45 -7.48
CA GLY A 41 -19.41 -8.88 -6.17
C GLY A 41 -17.95 -8.98 -5.77
N GLU A 42 -17.70 -8.70 -4.48
CA GLU A 42 -16.37 -8.65 -3.88
C GLU A 42 -15.97 -10.04 -3.35
N SER A 43 -14.69 -10.40 -3.51
CA SER A 43 -14.15 -11.61 -2.88
C SER A 43 -13.96 -11.40 -1.39
N GLN A 44 -13.75 -12.50 -0.64
CA GLN A 44 -13.18 -12.36 0.70
C GLN A 44 -11.86 -11.59 0.65
N ALA A 45 -11.66 -10.81 1.70
CA ALA A 45 -10.51 -9.95 1.81
C ALA A 45 -9.24 -10.73 2.12
N SER A 46 -8.10 -10.26 1.62
CA SER A 46 -6.80 -10.88 1.89
C SER A 46 -6.43 -10.80 3.37
N LYS A 47 -5.36 -11.51 3.74
CA LYS A 47 -4.69 -11.28 5.03
C LYS A 47 -4.26 -9.82 5.12
N ARG A 48 -4.38 -9.25 6.32
CA ARG A 48 -3.89 -7.89 6.62
C ARG A 48 -2.38 -7.91 6.67
N VAL A 49 -1.75 -7.00 5.94
CA VAL A 49 -0.31 -6.80 6.00
C VAL A 49 -0.05 -5.50 6.74
N HIS A 50 0.80 -5.56 7.74
CA HIS A 50 1.24 -4.42 8.54
C HIS A 50 2.61 -3.98 8.05
N PHE A 51 2.78 -2.68 7.84
CA PHE A 51 4.09 -2.11 7.56
C PHE A 51 4.18 -0.72 8.14
N ARG A 52 5.42 -0.31 8.45
CA ARG A 52 5.72 1.04 8.91
C ARG A 52 6.53 1.74 7.84
N THR A 53 6.14 2.96 7.48
CA THR A 53 6.94 3.80 6.60
C THR A 53 8.23 4.25 7.31
N LEU A 54 9.31 4.38 6.55
CA LEU A 54 10.58 4.87 7.05
C LEU A 54 10.53 6.39 7.27
N LYS A 55 11.43 6.90 8.12
CA LYS A 55 11.67 8.35 8.18
C LYS A 55 12.31 8.82 6.87
N LYS A 56 12.08 10.08 6.47
CA LYS A 56 12.82 10.68 5.34
C LYS A 56 14.34 10.58 5.48
N THR A 57 14.86 10.55 6.70
CA THR A 57 16.29 10.39 7.02
C THR A 57 16.78 8.95 6.89
N ASP A 58 15.88 7.96 6.95
CA ASP A 58 16.18 6.54 6.84
C ASP A 58 16.07 6.04 5.40
N ARG A 59 15.99 6.96 4.41
CA ARG A 59 16.08 6.60 3.00
C ARG A 59 17.34 5.76 2.81
N PHE A 60 17.15 4.53 2.34
CA PHE A 60 18.25 3.65 1.98
C PHE A 60 19.28 4.44 1.16
N PRO A 61 20.59 4.28 1.39
CA PRO A 61 21.58 4.82 0.47
C PRO A 61 21.20 4.30 -0.91
N SER A 62 20.88 5.22 -1.81
CA SER A 62 20.68 4.93 -3.22
C SER A 62 21.86 4.08 -3.63
N ASN A 63 21.64 2.81 -3.95
CA ASN A 63 22.72 1.95 -4.41
C ASN A 63 23.09 2.39 -5.83
N SER A 64 23.79 3.53 -5.94
CA SER A 64 24.56 3.91 -7.12
C SER A 64 25.90 3.21 -7.03
N SER A 65 25.88 1.88 -7.11
CA SER A 65 27.05 1.11 -7.54
C SER A 65 26.99 1.04 -9.05
N ASN A 66 27.42 2.13 -9.71
CA ASN A 66 27.98 2.02 -11.04
C ASN A 66 29.32 1.28 -10.89
N GLN A 67 29.37 0.03 -11.34
CA GLN A 67 30.62 -0.58 -11.78
C GLN A 67 30.35 -1.36 -13.07
#